data_AF-A0A852TAP5-F1
#
_entry.id   AF-A0A852TAP5-F1
#
_cell.length_a   1.000
_cell.length_b   1.000
_cell.length_c   1.000
_cell.angle_alpha   90.00
_cell.angle_beta   90.00
_cell.angle_gamma   90.00
#
_symmetry.space_group_name_H-M   'P 1'
#
loop_
_entity.id
_entity.type
_entity.pdbx_description
1 polymer ?
#
loop_
_entity_poly.entity_id
_entity_poly.type
_entity_poly.pdbx_seq_one_letter_code
_entity_poly.pdbx_strand_id
1 'polypeptide(L)'
;MCRIENILLYCLKQLNGERTIYSIYHLLNGKKSSQTLQDAHLFSLKRYFRILEPLTRESFDEIFSKLLENKLVEPCGEQRFLLTPAGEDYLLNNEQPYYVNGWRYQPFTLLVWERLSLLVQVTSNFTFHETKYIPIQKNVDVHNWLKGFLKSTSVPKQELGRSLFSELIEILELARDVNPKVLIFRLTGYKQIGLTSSQIAKKLNIDSLHFHLEFINTIHCLLHFVENDPSRFKVLSSLLANLDQNDSLTLSARKTLVLLNQGFTAEEIASIRNLKISTIEDHLVEFALNVKDFSINSYVNEEIQHQILEISKRESTRQLKVIRNTLKTVSYFQIRLVLAKYGDR
;
A
#
# COMPACT_ATOMS: atom_id res chain seq x y z
N MET A 1 17.28 4.23 -5.12
CA MET A 1 16.61 4.28 -6.44
C MET A 1 15.68 3.09 -6.53
N CYS A 2 14.38 3.32 -6.64
CA CYS A 2 13.34 2.32 -6.45
C CYS A 2 13.21 1.38 -7.65
N ARG A 3 13.85 0.21 -7.59
CA ARG A 3 13.76 -0.83 -8.63
C ARG A 3 12.78 -1.94 -8.25
N ILE A 4 12.05 -2.45 -9.23
CA ILE A 4 11.08 -3.52 -9.02
C ILE A 4 11.76 -4.82 -8.60
N GLU A 5 12.95 -5.10 -9.13
CA GLU A 5 13.76 -6.26 -8.80
C GLU A 5 14.03 -6.33 -7.29
N ASN A 6 14.38 -5.20 -6.66
CA ASN A 6 14.60 -5.11 -5.22
C ASN A 6 13.33 -5.51 -4.44
N ILE A 7 12.16 -5.02 -4.88
CA ILE A 7 10.87 -5.30 -4.24
C ILE A 7 10.52 -6.78 -4.39
N LEU A 8 10.75 -7.37 -5.56
CA LEU A 8 10.49 -8.80 -5.79
C LEU A 8 11.40 -9.68 -4.94
N LEU A 9 12.71 -9.39 -4.89
CA LEU A 9 13.66 -10.13 -4.06
C LEU A 9 13.32 -10.00 -2.57
N TYR A 10 12.96 -8.81 -2.09
CA TYR A 10 12.48 -8.65 -0.72
C TYR A 10 11.22 -9.49 -0.47
N CYS A 11 10.24 -9.42 -1.37
CA CYS A 11 9.01 -10.22 -1.23
C CYS A 11 9.32 -11.72 -1.18
N LEU A 12 10.17 -12.23 -2.06
CA LEU A 12 10.59 -13.64 -2.07
C LEU A 12 11.29 -14.05 -0.77
N LYS A 13 12.20 -13.20 -0.27
CA LYS A 13 12.88 -13.41 1.01
C LYS A 13 11.88 -13.55 2.15
N GLN A 14 10.89 -12.67 2.23
CA GLN A 14 9.85 -12.76 3.26
C GLN A 14 8.97 -13.99 3.11
N LEU A 15 8.62 -14.37 1.87
CA LEU A 15 7.81 -15.55 1.59
C LEU A 15 8.53 -16.87 1.86
N ASN A 16 9.86 -16.89 1.77
CA ASN A 16 10.72 -18.05 2.06
C ASN A 16 10.22 -19.37 1.40
N GLY A 17 9.83 -19.30 0.12
CA GLY A 17 9.30 -20.45 -0.63
C GLY A 17 7.91 -20.95 -0.21
N GLU A 18 7.21 -20.28 0.72
CA GLU A 18 5.89 -20.73 1.21
C GLU A 18 4.72 -20.41 0.28
N ARG A 19 4.92 -19.48 -0.66
CA ARG A 19 3.91 -19.04 -1.64
C ARG A 19 4.51 -19.01 -3.03
N THR A 20 3.65 -19.12 -4.03
CA THR A 20 4.06 -18.96 -5.42
C THR A 20 4.38 -17.50 -5.73
N ILE A 21 5.17 -17.24 -6.78
CA ILE A 21 5.49 -15.88 -7.24
C ILE A 21 4.23 -15.06 -7.56
N TYR A 22 3.14 -15.72 -7.95
CA TYR A 22 1.88 -15.04 -8.24
C TYR A 22 1.18 -14.47 -7.01
N SER A 23 1.55 -14.89 -5.80
CA SER A 23 1.15 -14.18 -4.58
C SER A 23 1.72 -12.75 -4.55
N ILE A 24 2.97 -12.56 -4.98
CA ILE A 24 3.62 -11.25 -5.12
C ILE A 24 2.93 -10.43 -6.21
N TYR A 25 2.68 -11.02 -7.38
CA TYR A 25 1.93 -10.38 -8.46
C TYR A 25 0.56 -9.85 -7.99
N HIS A 26 -0.20 -10.68 -7.27
CA HIS A 26 -1.50 -10.30 -6.73
C HIS A 26 -1.41 -9.23 -5.65
N LEU A 27 -0.38 -9.28 -4.80
CA LEU A 27 -0.09 -8.27 -3.79
C LEU A 27 0.19 -6.90 -4.45
N LEU A 28 1.10 -6.86 -5.42
CA LEU A 28 1.51 -5.63 -6.10
C LEU A 28 0.37 -4.97 -6.87
N ASN A 29 -0.54 -5.77 -7.44
CA ASN A 29 -1.78 -5.30 -8.08
C ASN A 29 -2.90 -4.95 -7.08
N GLY A 30 -2.74 -5.25 -5.79
CA GLY A 30 -3.75 -4.93 -4.77
C GLY A 30 -5.00 -5.80 -4.80
N LYS A 31 -4.88 -7.06 -5.24
CA LYS A 31 -6.00 -8.01 -5.27
C LYS A 31 -6.57 -8.18 -3.86
N LYS A 32 -7.79 -7.70 -3.62
CA LYS A 32 -8.49 -7.74 -2.32
C LYS A 32 -9.10 -9.11 -1.96
N SER A 33 -8.43 -10.21 -2.32
CA SER A 33 -8.83 -11.54 -1.84
C SER A 33 -8.30 -11.80 -0.44
N SER A 34 -9.05 -12.54 0.38
CA SER A 34 -8.70 -12.91 1.75
C SER A 34 -7.28 -13.44 1.88
N GLN A 35 -6.84 -14.29 0.93
CA GLN A 35 -5.48 -14.83 0.90
C GLN A 35 -4.41 -13.75 0.71
N THR A 36 -4.58 -12.83 -0.24
CA THR A 36 -3.61 -11.75 -0.49
C THR A 36 -3.49 -10.82 0.72
N LEU A 37 -4.62 -10.47 1.35
CA LEU A 37 -4.63 -9.60 2.53
C LEU A 37 -3.95 -10.29 3.72
N GLN A 38 -4.17 -11.60 3.89
CA GLN A 38 -3.51 -12.40 4.91
C GLN A 38 -2.02 -12.54 4.64
N ASP A 39 -1.60 -12.92 3.43
CA ASP A 39 -0.19 -13.05 3.07
C ASP A 39 0.54 -11.70 3.21
N ALA A 40 -0.11 -10.58 2.87
CA ALA A 40 0.44 -9.24 3.10
C ALA A 40 0.78 -8.98 4.57
N HIS A 41 -0.04 -9.47 5.52
CA HIS A 41 0.24 -9.36 6.93
C HIS A 41 1.25 -10.41 7.41
N LEU A 42 0.98 -11.69 7.15
CA LEU A 42 1.77 -12.81 7.62
C LEU A 42 3.25 -12.70 7.23
N PHE A 43 3.53 -12.20 6.03
CA PHE A 43 4.90 -12.05 5.54
C PHE A 43 5.41 -10.60 5.63
N SER A 44 4.72 -9.74 6.39
CA SER A 44 5.09 -8.33 6.57
C SER A 44 5.29 -7.56 5.24
N LEU A 45 4.44 -7.85 4.26
CA LEU A 45 4.47 -7.30 2.89
C LEU A 45 3.45 -6.19 2.63
N LYS A 46 2.69 -5.75 3.65
CA LYS A 46 1.69 -4.66 3.55
C LYS A 46 2.20 -3.45 2.78
N ARG A 47 3.46 -3.08 2.98
CA ARG A 47 4.06 -1.91 2.34
C ARG A 47 4.06 -1.93 0.81
N TYR A 48 3.95 -3.10 0.16
CA TYR A 48 3.91 -3.24 -1.30
C TYR A 48 2.51 -3.57 -1.83
N PHE A 49 1.47 -3.44 -1.00
CA PHE A 49 0.11 -3.69 -1.47
C PHE A 49 -0.33 -2.62 -2.47
N ARG A 50 -0.81 -3.04 -3.65
CA ARG A 50 -1.42 -2.17 -4.68
C ARG A 50 -0.48 -1.12 -5.32
N ILE A 51 0.82 -1.21 -5.10
CA ILE A 51 1.76 -0.19 -5.58
C ILE A 51 1.93 -0.17 -7.11
N LEU A 52 1.55 -1.23 -7.82
CA LEU A 52 1.72 -1.38 -9.26
C LEU A 52 0.41 -1.79 -9.95
N GLU A 53 -0.65 -1.01 -9.79
CA GLU A 53 -1.92 -1.27 -10.48
C GLU A 53 -2.05 -0.38 -11.75
N PRO A 54 -2.22 -0.94 -12.97
CA PRO A 54 -2.16 -2.35 -13.33
C PRO A 54 -0.73 -2.81 -13.73
N LEU A 55 -0.28 -3.94 -13.19
CA LEU A 55 0.87 -4.71 -13.65
C LEU A 55 0.33 -5.94 -14.38
N THR A 56 0.70 -6.12 -15.64
CA THR A 56 0.28 -7.28 -16.42
C THR A 56 1.06 -8.52 -16.02
N ARG A 57 0.51 -9.70 -16.32
CA ARG A 57 1.18 -10.97 -16.01
C ARG A 57 2.43 -11.14 -16.87
N GLU A 58 2.34 -10.75 -18.14
CA GLU A 58 3.44 -10.81 -19.10
C GLU A 58 4.63 -9.97 -18.62
N SER A 59 4.39 -8.72 -18.23
CA SER A 59 5.46 -7.86 -17.69
C SER A 59 6.01 -8.38 -16.37
N PHE A 60 5.18 -8.96 -15.50
CA PHE A 60 5.65 -9.59 -14.27
C PHE A 60 6.56 -10.80 -14.56
N ASP A 61 6.14 -11.70 -15.46
CA ASP A 61 6.90 -12.88 -15.84
C ASP A 61 8.22 -12.50 -16.55
N GLU A 62 8.24 -11.42 -17.34
CA GLU A 62 9.47 -10.85 -17.95
C GLU A 62 10.45 -10.32 -16.90
N ILE A 63 9.97 -9.54 -15.92
CA ILE A 63 10.82 -9.03 -14.83
C ILE A 63 11.38 -10.21 -14.03
N PHE A 64 10.55 -11.20 -13.73
CA PHE A 64 10.98 -12.37 -12.97
C PHE A 64 12.00 -13.23 -13.72
N SER A 65 11.83 -13.39 -15.05
CA SER A 65 12.77 -14.13 -15.90
C SER A 65 14.18 -13.52 -15.84
N LYS A 66 14.29 -12.19 -15.76
CA LYS A 66 15.59 -11.52 -15.55
C LYS A 66 16.23 -11.88 -14.21
N LEU A 67 15.45 -12.08 -13.15
CA LEU A 67 16.00 -12.52 -11.86
C LEU A 67 16.61 -13.93 -11.94
N LEU A 68 15.96 -14.81 -12.71
CA LEU A 68 16.44 -16.18 -12.98
C LEU A 68 17.69 -16.18 -13.86
N GLU A 69 17.68 -15.42 -14.96
CA GLU A 69 18.83 -15.30 -15.87
C GLU A 69 20.08 -14.76 -15.15
N ASN A 70 19.87 -13.79 -14.26
CA ASN A 70 20.94 -13.23 -13.42
C ASN A 70 21.30 -14.10 -12.22
N LYS A 71 20.72 -15.30 -12.07
CA LYS A 71 20.96 -16.25 -10.98
C LYS A 71 20.75 -15.66 -9.58
N LEU A 72 19.83 -14.70 -9.44
CA LEU A 72 19.49 -14.09 -8.15
C LEU A 72 18.50 -14.95 -7.36
N VAL A 73 17.79 -15.85 -8.03
CA VAL A 73 16.78 -16.73 -7.43
C VAL A 73 16.92 -18.14 -7.97
N GLU A 74 16.51 -19.13 -7.17
CA GLU A 74 16.54 -20.55 -7.53
C GLU A 74 15.21 -21.25 -7.19
N PRO A 75 14.77 -22.25 -7.98
CA PRO A 75 13.51 -22.93 -7.73
C PRO A 75 13.58 -23.84 -6.50
N CYS A 76 12.55 -23.78 -5.64
CA CYS A 76 12.37 -24.68 -4.50
C CYS A 76 11.03 -25.45 -4.55
N GLY A 77 10.29 -25.33 -5.65
CA GLY A 77 9.02 -26.02 -5.90
C GLY A 77 8.30 -25.43 -7.10
N GLU A 78 7.08 -25.90 -7.36
CA GLU A 78 6.26 -25.39 -8.46
C GLU A 78 5.96 -23.90 -8.27
N GLN A 79 6.52 -23.06 -9.14
CA GLN A 79 6.39 -21.59 -9.10
C GLN A 79 6.83 -20.96 -7.77
N ARG A 80 7.70 -21.64 -7.02
CA ARG A 80 8.24 -21.20 -5.72
C ARG A 80 9.75 -21.10 -5.83
N PHE A 81 10.29 -20.05 -5.22
CA PHE A 81 11.70 -19.71 -5.36
C PHE A 81 12.28 -19.22 -4.04
N LEU A 82 13.58 -19.41 -3.88
CA LEU A 82 14.41 -18.83 -2.84
C LEU A 82 15.44 -17.90 -3.45
N LEU A 83 16.01 -17.01 -2.64
CA LEU A 83 17.15 -16.20 -3.06
C LEU A 83 18.40 -17.07 -3.07
N THR A 84 19.24 -16.89 -4.08
CA THR A 84 20.62 -17.41 -4.05
C THR A 84 21.48 -16.50 -3.17
N PRO A 85 22.72 -16.90 -2.81
CA PRO A 85 23.65 -15.99 -2.15
C PRO A 85 23.86 -14.67 -2.92
N ALA A 86 23.91 -14.74 -4.25
CA ALA A 86 24.00 -13.54 -5.10
C ALA A 86 22.74 -12.66 -5.02
N GLY A 87 21.55 -13.26 -4.89
CA GLY A 87 20.30 -12.54 -4.66
C GLY A 87 20.25 -11.83 -3.31
N GLU A 88 20.74 -12.49 -2.26
CA GLU A 88 20.87 -11.88 -0.93
C GLU A 88 21.85 -10.70 -0.94
N ASP A 89 23.03 -10.88 -1.55
CA ASP A 89 24.02 -9.81 -1.71
C ASP A 89 23.46 -8.64 -2.53
N TYR A 90 22.72 -8.93 -3.60
CA TYR A 90 22.05 -7.90 -4.39
C TYR A 90 21.07 -7.11 -3.53
N LEU A 91 20.24 -7.80 -2.73
CA LEU A 91 19.25 -7.16 -1.87
C LEU A 91 19.89 -6.31 -0.76
N LEU A 92 21.04 -6.75 -0.21
CA LEU A 92 21.80 -5.98 0.78
C LEU A 92 22.40 -4.69 0.20
N ASN A 93 22.87 -4.75 -1.05
CA ASN A 93 23.47 -3.62 -1.74
C ASN A 93 22.44 -2.66 -2.38
N ASN A 94 21.18 -3.07 -2.47
CA ASN A 94 20.13 -2.30 -3.12
C ASN A 94 18.93 -2.12 -2.18
N GLU A 95 18.87 -0.94 -1.55
CA GLU A 95 17.84 -0.64 -0.56
C GLU A 95 16.41 -0.66 -1.16
N GLN A 96 15.47 -0.99 -0.29
CA GLN A 96 14.05 -0.88 -0.58
C GLN A 96 13.62 0.60 -0.60
N PRO A 97 12.62 0.96 -1.42
CA PRO A 97 12.08 2.32 -1.39
C PRO A 97 11.63 2.69 0.03
N TYR A 98 12.19 3.78 0.55
CA TYR A 98 12.05 4.11 1.95
C TYR A 98 10.61 4.44 2.35
N TYR A 99 9.94 5.27 1.56
CA TYR A 99 8.60 5.79 1.91
C TYR A 99 7.44 4.97 1.37
N VAL A 100 7.70 4.00 0.49
CA VAL A 100 6.63 3.17 -0.07
C VAL A 100 5.88 2.44 1.04
N ASN A 101 4.60 2.79 1.19
CA ASN A 101 3.62 2.14 2.05
C ASN A 101 2.27 2.07 1.34
N GLY A 102 2.13 1.09 0.45
CA GLY A 102 0.96 0.89 -0.38
C GLY A 102 -0.32 0.61 0.42
N TRP A 103 -0.23 -0.13 1.53
CA TRP A 103 -1.40 -0.37 2.38
C TRP A 103 -1.99 0.92 2.95
N ARG A 104 -1.14 1.82 3.45
CA ARG A 104 -1.58 3.06 4.11
C ARG A 104 -1.95 4.16 3.12
N TYR A 105 -1.14 4.36 2.08
CA TYR A 105 -1.20 5.57 1.26
C TYR A 105 -1.83 5.37 -0.11
N GLN A 106 -1.67 4.19 -0.72
CA GLN A 106 -2.13 3.96 -2.09
C GLN A 106 -3.62 4.25 -2.33
N PRO A 107 -4.56 4.00 -1.38
CA PRO A 107 -5.95 4.37 -1.56
C PRO A 107 -6.18 5.85 -1.87
N PHE A 108 -5.28 6.73 -1.43
CA PHE A 108 -5.41 8.18 -1.55
C PHE A 108 -4.36 8.83 -2.45
N THR A 109 -3.31 8.10 -2.85
CA THR A 109 -2.18 8.61 -3.65
C THR A 109 -2.61 9.41 -4.88
N LEU A 110 -3.58 8.90 -5.66
CA LEU A 110 -4.08 9.61 -6.83
C LEU A 110 -4.80 10.91 -6.45
N LEU A 111 -5.70 10.86 -5.48
CA LEU A 111 -6.47 12.02 -5.03
C LEU A 111 -5.55 13.12 -4.47
N VAL A 112 -4.55 12.73 -3.66
CA VAL A 112 -3.55 13.65 -3.11
C VAL A 112 -2.73 14.30 -4.22
N TRP A 113 -2.32 13.53 -5.23
CA TRP A 113 -1.64 14.07 -6.40
C TRP A 113 -2.52 15.07 -7.18
N GLU A 114 -3.79 14.74 -7.42
CA GLU A 114 -4.72 15.66 -8.10
C GLU A 114 -4.90 16.96 -7.32
N ARG A 115 -5.09 16.88 -5.99
CA ARG A 115 -5.19 18.05 -5.11
C ARG A 115 -3.93 18.90 -5.12
N LEU A 116 -2.76 18.27 -4.97
CA LEU A 116 -1.47 18.96 -4.96
C LEU A 116 -1.21 19.69 -6.29
N SER A 117 -1.35 18.97 -7.41
CA SER A 117 -1.07 19.53 -8.73
C SER A 117 -2.02 20.69 -9.09
N LEU A 118 -3.30 20.60 -8.72
CA LEU A 118 -4.22 21.72 -8.90
C LEU A 118 -3.89 22.90 -7.98
N LEU A 119 -3.58 22.63 -6.71
CA LEU A 119 -3.22 23.68 -5.75
C LEU A 119 -1.96 24.45 -6.20
N VAL A 120 -0.93 23.75 -6.70
CA VAL A 120 0.26 24.37 -7.28
C VAL A 120 -0.11 25.25 -8.48
N GLN A 121 -0.96 24.75 -9.39
CA GLN A 121 -1.38 25.54 -10.54
C GLN A 121 -2.12 26.82 -10.14
N VAL A 122 -3.06 26.72 -9.19
CA VAL A 122 -3.86 27.86 -8.74
C VAL A 122 -3.01 28.88 -8.00
N THR A 123 -2.16 28.44 -7.06
CA THR A 123 -1.28 29.35 -6.31
C THR A 123 -0.24 30.03 -7.20
N SER A 124 0.29 29.32 -8.20
CA SER A 124 1.20 29.89 -9.20
C SER A 124 0.51 30.98 -10.03
N ASN A 125 -0.65 30.70 -10.64
CA ASN A 125 -1.38 31.70 -11.43
C ASN A 125 -1.84 32.88 -10.59
N PHE A 126 -2.28 32.64 -9.35
CA PHE A 126 -2.67 33.70 -8.42
C PHE A 126 -1.51 34.65 -8.10
N THR A 127 -0.29 34.11 -7.91
CA THR A 127 0.93 34.90 -7.65
C THR A 127 1.27 35.85 -8.80
N PHE A 128 0.96 35.46 -10.04
CA PHE A 128 1.18 36.27 -11.24
C PHE A 128 -0.08 37.03 -11.70
N HIS A 129 -1.11 37.10 -10.87
CA HIS A 129 -2.39 37.76 -11.17
C HIS A 129 -3.10 37.24 -12.44
N GLU A 130 -2.83 35.99 -12.83
CA GLU A 130 -3.48 35.34 -13.96
C GLU A 130 -4.76 34.64 -13.51
N THR A 131 -5.90 35.07 -14.06
CA THR A 131 -7.22 34.51 -13.72
C THR A 131 -7.80 33.67 -14.84
N LYS A 132 -7.23 33.71 -16.05
CA LYS A 132 -7.72 33.00 -17.23
C LYS A 132 -6.78 31.84 -17.57
N TYR A 133 -7.05 30.69 -16.97
CA TYR A 133 -6.34 29.46 -17.26
C TYR A 133 -7.29 28.26 -17.20
N ILE A 134 -6.88 27.17 -17.84
CA ILE A 134 -7.62 25.90 -17.82
C ILE A 134 -7.06 25.05 -16.66
N PRO A 135 -7.91 24.62 -15.70
CA PRO A 135 -7.48 23.71 -14.64
C PRO A 135 -6.89 22.42 -15.19
N ILE A 136 -5.73 22.00 -14.65
CA ILE A 136 -5.04 20.77 -15.07
C ILE A 136 -5.83 19.51 -14.66
N GLN A 137 -6.58 19.61 -13.57
CA GLN A 137 -7.45 18.54 -13.09
C GLN A 137 -8.88 18.74 -13.56
N LYS A 138 -9.53 17.63 -13.96
CA LYS A 138 -10.95 17.61 -14.35
C LYS A 138 -11.88 17.13 -13.24
N ASN A 139 -11.32 16.54 -12.18
CA ASN A 139 -12.09 15.97 -11.07
C ASN A 139 -12.86 17.07 -10.31
N VAL A 140 -14.19 16.98 -10.31
CA VAL A 140 -15.09 17.96 -9.68
C VAL A 140 -14.92 17.98 -8.16
N ASP A 141 -14.66 16.83 -7.54
CA ASP A 141 -14.44 16.74 -6.09
C ASP A 141 -13.15 17.46 -5.67
N VAL A 142 -12.11 17.39 -6.50
CA VAL A 142 -10.85 18.12 -6.30
C VAL A 142 -11.08 19.62 -6.43
N HIS A 143 -11.92 20.07 -7.37
CA HIS A 143 -12.29 21.49 -7.51
C HIS A 143 -13.10 21.99 -6.32
N ASN A 144 -14.06 21.19 -5.86
CA ASN A 144 -14.89 21.53 -4.70
C ASN A 144 -14.06 21.60 -3.42
N TRP A 145 -13.15 20.63 -3.21
CA TRP A 145 -12.17 20.66 -2.14
C TRP A 145 -11.34 21.95 -2.17
N LEU A 146 -10.76 22.30 -3.33
CA LEU A 146 -9.90 23.48 -3.44
C LEU A 146 -10.67 24.76 -3.11
N LYS A 147 -11.90 24.91 -3.63
CA LYS A 147 -12.76 26.05 -3.31
C LYS A 147 -13.09 26.13 -1.82
N GLY A 148 -13.32 25.00 -1.18
CA GLY A 148 -13.51 24.90 0.27
C GLY A 148 -12.26 25.33 1.03
N PHE A 149 -11.11 24.76 0.69
CA PHE A 149 -9.82 25.07 1.30
C PHE A 149 -9.47 26.56 1.18
N LEU A 150 -9.63 27.17 0.01
CA LEU A 150 -9.35 28.60 -0.20
C LEU A 150 -10.28 29.55 0.59
N LYS A 151 -11.42 29.04 1.09
CA LYS A 151 -12.35 29.79 1.96
C LYS A 151 -12.02 29.59 3.44
N SER A 152 -11.55 28.41 3.84
CA SER A 152 -11.34 28.05 5.25
C SER A 152 -9.89 28.15 5.73
N THR A 153 -8.92 28.26 4.83
CA THR A 153 -7.50 28.34 5.19
C THR A 153 -7.18 29.57 6.03
N SER A 154 -6.34 29.39 7.06
CA SER A 154 -5.82 30.48 7.88
C SER A 154 -4.60 31.17 7.25
N VAL A 155 -4.01 30.58 6.21
CA VAL A 155 -2.88 31.16 5.49
C VAL A 155 -3.40 32.24 4.52
N PRO A 156 -2.89 33.48 4.57
CA PRO A 156 -3.29 34.53 3.64
C PRO A 156 -3.10 34.10 2.19
N LYS A 157 -4.05 34.46 1.31
CA LYS A 157 -4.02 34.02 -0.10
C LYS A 157 -2.73 34.41 -0.82
N GLN A 158 -2.19 35.58 -0.51
CA GLN A 158 -0.92 36.08 -1.06
C GLN A 158 0.29 35.28 -0.59
N GLU A 159 0.20 34.60 0.56
CA GLU A 159 1.29 33.81 1.13
C GLU A 159 1.20 32.32 0.77
N LEU A 160 0.02 31.82 0.35
CA LEU A 160 -0.20 30.41 0.03
C LEU A 160 0.85 29.82 -0.92
N GLY A 161 1.21 30.54 -1.99
CA GLY A 161 2.22 30.07 -2.94
C GLY A 161 3.61 29.94 -2.30
N ARG A 162 3.98 30.89 -1.44
CA ARG A 162 5.27 30.88 -0.73
C ARG A 162 5.29 29.78 0.34
N SER A 163 4.22 29.64 1.13
CA SER A 163 4.11 28.59 2.14
C SER A 163 4.15 27.20 1.51
N LEU A 164 3.39 26.99 0.42
CA LEU A 164 3.40 25.71 -0.31
C LEU A 164 4.79 25.39 -0.87
N PHE A 165 5.47 26.38 -1.44
CA PHE A 165 6.83 26.22 -1.95
C PHE A 165 7.80 25.83 -0.83
N SER A 166 7.79 26.56 0.30
CA SER A 166 8.64 26.28 1.45
C SER A 166 8.41 24.89 2.03
N GLU A 167 7.15 24.48 2.24
CA GLU A 167 6.81 23.15 2.77
C GLU A 167 7.28 22.03 1.81
N LEU A 168 7.10 22.19 0.50
CA LEU A 168 7.56 21.21 -0.49
C LEU A 168 9.08 21.09 -0.54
N ILE A 169 9.81 22.22 -0.54
CA ILE A 169 11.27 22.22 -0.54
C ILE A 169 11.79 21.53 0.71
N GLU A 170 11.26 21.88 1.88
CA GLU A 170 11.68 21.30 3.15
C GLU A 170 11.52 19.78 3.17
N ILE A 171 10.37 19.25 2.75
CA ILE A 171 10.18 17.79 2.68
C ILE A 171 11.13 17.17 1.67
N LEU A 172 11.25 17.73 0.46
CA LEU A 172 12.04 17.15 -0.62
C LEU A 172 13.55 17.21 -0.37
N GLU A 173 14.04 18.17 0.41
CA GLU A 173 15.44 18.25 0.84
C GLU A 173 15.75 17.30 2.00
N LEU A 174 14.80 17.07 2.91
CA LEU A 174 14.95 16.11 4.01
C LEU A 174 14.73 14.65 3.57
N ALA A 175 14.09 14.45 2.42
CA ALA A 175 13.71 13.12 1.97
C ALA A 175 14.91 12.26 1.55
N ARG A 176 15.07 11.11 2.23
CA ARG A 176 15.97 10.03 1.79
C ARG A 176 15.44 9.31 0.55
N ASP A 177 16.32 9.05 -0.42
CA ASP A 177 16.03 8.22 -1.61
C ASP A 177 14.78 8.68 -2.39
N VAL A 178 14.62 9.99 -2.53
CA VAL A 178 13.60 10.61 -3.38
C VAL A 178 14.31 11.44 -4.43
N ASN A 179 13.89 11.31 -5.69
CA ASN A 179 14.31 12.21 -6.77
C ASN A 179 13.22 13.26 -7.01
N PRO A 180 13.38 14.51 -6.53
CA PRO A 180 12.35 15.54 -6.65
C PRO A 180 11.91 15.83 -8.09
N LYS A 181 12.78 15.57 -9.08
CA LYS A 181 12.49 15.80 -10.51
C LYS A 181 11.28 15.03 -11.01
N VAL A 182 11.02 13.84 -10.43
CA VAL A 182 9.89 12.97 -10.78
C VAL A 182 8.55 13.64 -10.47
N LEU A 183 8.50 14.46 -9.42
CA LEU A 183 7.33 15.26 -9.04
C LEU A 183 7.36 16.65 -9.68
N ILE A 184 8.48 17.39 -9.56
CA ILE A 184 8.55 18.80 -9.94
C ILE A 184 8.25 19.01 -11.43
N PHE A 185 8.79 18.16 -12.31
CA PHE A 185 8.54 18.29 -13.74
C PHE A 185 7.09 18.00 -14.13
N ARG A 186 6.29 17.36 -13.27
CA ARG A 186 4.85 17.14 -13.48
C ARG A 186 4.01 18.37 -13.17
N LEU A 187 4.53 19.34 -12.42
CA LEU A 187 3.76 20.47 -11.92
C LEU A 187 3.51 21.51 -13.03
N THR A 188 2.27 21.97 -13.13
CA THR A 188 1.82 23.02 -14.04
C THR A 188 1.60 24.30 -13.25
N GLY A 189 2.05 25.43 -13.78
CA GLY A 189 1.92 26.75 -13.16
C GLY A 189 1.66 27.84 -14.20
N TYR A 190 1.86 29.09 -13.80
CA TYR A 190 1.74 30.23 -14.72
C TYR A 190 2.73 30.09 -15.89
N LYS A 191 2.21 30.10 -17.12
CA LYS A 191 2.97 29.95 -18.39
C LYS A 191 3.86 28.70 -18.49
N GLN A 192 3.71 27.74 -17.58
CA GLN A 192 4.48 26.50 -17.57
C GLN A 192 3.57 25.30 -17.51
N ILE A 193 3.68 24.42 -18.51
CA ILE A 193 2.93 23.17 -18.58
C ILE A 193 3.82 22.03 -18.07
N GLY A 194 3.33 21.30 -17.07
CA GLY A 194 3.99 20.11 -16.55
C GLY A 194 4.05 18.98 -17.58
N LEU A 195 5.11 18.17 -17.50
CA LEU A 195 5.34 17.03 -18.38
C LEU A 195 4.47 15.82 -17.98
N THR A 196 4.18 14.98 -18.97
CA THR A 196 3.53 13.68 -18.74
C THR A 196 4.52 12.67 -18.15
N SER A 197 3.99 11.60 -17.54
CA SER A 197 4.81 10.50 -17.01
C SER A 197 5.79 9.95 -18.06
N SER A 198 5.32 9.72 -19.29
CA SER A 198 6.16 9.21 -20.39
C SER A 198 7.24 10.20 -20.84
N GLN A 199 6.93 11.50 -20.86
CA GLN A 199 7.92 12.53 -21.19
C GLN A 199 9.03 12.62 -20.13
N ILE A 200 8.68 12.49 -18.84
CA ILE A 200 9.66 12.51 -17.76
C ILE A 200 10.49 11.23 -17.74
N ALA A 201 9.86 10.06 -17.93
CA ALA A 201 10.57 8.79 -18.04
C ALA A 201 11.64 8.85 -19.14
N LYS A 202 11.28 9.34 -20.34
CA LYS A 202 12.23 9.58 -21.43
C LYS A 202 13.30 10.61 -21.06
N LYS A 203 12.92 11.71 -20.41
CA LYS A 203 13.86 12.78 -20.01
C LYS A 203 14.89 12.31 -18.98
N LEU A 204 14.49 11.42 -18.07
CA LEU A 204 15.35 10.85 -17.03
C LEU A 204 16.06 9.57 -17.48
N ASN A 205 15.80 9.09 -18.71
CA ASN A 205 16.33 7.84 -19.24
C ASN A 205 16.01 6.62 -18.34
N ILE A 206 14.74 6.53 -17.93
CA ILE A 206 14.20 5.44 -17.12
C ILE A 206 12.96 4.87 -17.79
N ASP A 207 12.63 3.61 -17.49
CA ASP A 207 11.40 2.99 -17.97
C ASP A 207 10.17 3.48 -17.20
N SER A 208 8.98 3.16 -17.71
CA SER A 208 7.70 3.60 -17.15
C SER A 208 7.41 3.03 -15.77
N LEU A 209 7.84 1.80 -15.49
CA LEU A 209 7.62 1.13 -14.21
C LEU A 209 8.50 1.76 -13.13
N HIS A 210 9.77 2.00 -13.45
CA HIS A 210 10.69 2.72 -12.58
C HIS A 210 10.20 4.14 -12.26
N PHE A 211 9.74 4.88 -13.28
CA PHE A 211 9.13 6.20 -13.07
C PHE A 211 7.92 6.13 -12.12
N HIS A 212 7.03 5.16 -12.34
CA HIS A 212 5.83 5.00 -11.52
C HIS A 212 6.19 4.72 -10.05
N LEU A 213 7.15 3.83 -9.81
CA LEU A 213 7.65 3.51 -8.48
C LEU A 213 8.29 4.72 -7.76
N GLU A 214 9.13 5.48 -8.45
CA GLU A 214 9.70 6.72 -7.91
C GLU A 214 8.61 7.77 -7.62
N PHE A 215 7.59 7.85 -8.48
CA PHE A 215 6.50 8.79 -8.33
C PHE A 215 5.64 8.46 -7.09
N ILE A 216 5.23 7.20 -6.92
CA ILE A 216 4.49 6.80 -5.71
C ILE A 216 5.34 6.94 -4.46
N ASN A 217 6.65 6.63 -4.51
CA ASN A 217 7.55 6.81 -3.37
C ASN A 217 7.61 8.29 -2.95
N THR A 218 7.63 9.20 -3.93
CA THR A 218 7.61 10.64 -3.69
C THR A 218 6.29 11.12 -3.07
N ILE A 219 5.14 10.67 -3.58
CA ILE A 219 3.84 11.04 -2.99
C ILE A 219 3.69 10.45 -1.57
N HIS A 220 4.12 9.20 -1.36
CA HIS A 220 4.11 8.56 -0.05
C HIS A 220 5.07 9.25 0.93
N CYS A 221 6.19 9.81 0.44
CA CYS A 221 7.09 10.64 1.22
C CYS A 221 6.35 11.90 1.72
N LEU A 222 5.69 12.64 0.82
CA LEU A 222 4.89 13.82 1.22
C LEU A 222 3.86 13.45 2.30
N LEU A 223 3.14 12.36 2.10
CA LEU A 223 2.15 11.86 3.05
C LEU A 223 2.77 11.53 4.41
N HIS A 224 3.92 10.85 4.42
CA HIS A 224 4.61 10.49 5.65
C HIS A 224 5.02 11.71 6.49
N PHE A 225 5.61 12.73 5.88
CA PHE A 225 6.01 13.95 6.59
C PHE A 225 4.80 14.72 7.12
N VAL A 226 3.77 14.88 6.27
CA VAL A 226 2.55 15.61 6.61
C VAL A 226 1.76 14.93 7.73
N GLU A 227 1.66 13.60 7.73
CA GLU A 227 0.98 12.86 8.81
C GLU A 227 1.75 12.92 10.14
N ASN A 228 3.08 12.96 10.11
CA ASN A 228 3.91 13.02 11.31
C ASN A 228 3.90 14.40 11.97
N ASP A 229 3.82 15.48 11.19
CA ASP A 229 3.75 16.85 11.73
C ASP A 229 2.80 17.75 10.91
N PRO A 230 1.47 17.58 11.05
CA PRO A 230 0.49 18.37 10.31
C PRO A 230 0.58 19.88 10.62
N SER A 231 1.08 20.23 11.80
CA SER A 231 1.15 21.61 12.28
C SER A 231 2.27 22.42 11.62
N ARG A 232 3.36 21.73 11.25
CA ARG A 232 4.49 22.26 10.47
C ARG A 232 4.12 22.41 9.00
N PHE A 233 3.41 21.44 8.44
CA PHE A 233 3.00 21.41 7.03
C PHE A 233 1.53 21.82 6.86
N LYS A 234 1.21 23.08 7.17
CA LYS A 234 -0.17 23.58 7.24
C LYS A 234 -0.88 23.55 5.90
N VAL A 235 -0.20 23.89 4.82
CA VAL A 235 -0.80 23.89 3.48
C VAL A 235 -0.91 22.45 2.97
N LEU A 236 0.14 21.64 3.09
CA LEU A 236 0.14 20.27 2.60
C LEU A 236 -0.78 19.33 3.41
N SER A 237 -1.00 19.57 4.70
CA SER A 237 -1.98 18.82 5.51
C SER A 237 -3.42 18.97 5.02
N SER A 238 -3.74 20.09 4.36
CA SER A 238 -5.05 20.28 3.75
C SER A 238 -5.35 19.28 2.63
N LEU A 239 -4.32 18.71 1.98
CA LEU A 239 -4.46 17.67 0.97
C LEU A 239 -5.11 16.41 1.54
N LEU A 240 -4.98 16.21 2.86
CA LEU A 240 -5.51 15.05 3.58
C LEU A 240 -6.89 15.28 4.21
N ALA A 241 -7.45 16.49 4.05
CA ALA A 241 -8.77 16.81 4.58
C ALA A 241 -9.83 15.86 4.02
N ASN A 242 -10.65 15.30 4.90
CA ASN A 242 -11.72 14.36 4.60
C ASN A 242 -11.25 13.09 3.86
N LEU A 243 -9.98 12.70 4.03
CA LEU A 243 -9.53 11.36 3.68
C LEU A 243 -9.90 10.44 4.83
N ASP A 244 -11.12 9.90 4.79
CA ASP A 244 -11.53 8.89 5.75
C ASP A 244 -10.66 7.63 5.55
N GLN A 245 -9.87 7.29 6.57
CA GLN A 245 -9.19 6.00 6.67
C GLN A 245 -10.17 4.85 6.98
N ASN A 246 -11.47 5.08 6.87
CA ASN A 246 -12.53 4.15 7.30
C ASN A 246 -12.53 2.82 6.55
N ASP A 247 -11.61 2.58 5.61
CA ASP A 247 -11.60 1.46 4.67
C ASP A 247 -10.53 0.39 4.90
N SER A 248 -10.28 0.02 6.15
CA SER A 248 -9.50 -1.18 6.48
C SER A 248 -10.24 -2.49 6.16
N LEU A 249 -11.58 -2.45 6.15
CA LEU A 249 -12.43 -3.59 5.84
C LEU A 249 -13.10 -3.48 4.47
N THR A 250 -13.14 -4.59 3.74
CA THR A 250 -13.92 -4.77 2.51
C THR A 250 -15.40 -4.49 2.76
N LEU A 251 -16.11 -4.01 1.73
CA LEU A 251 -17.53 -3.70 1.82
C LEU A 251 -18.37 -4.90 2.29
N SER A 252 -17.98 -6.11 1.90
CA SER A 252 -18.64 -7.34 2.35
C SER A 252 -18.33 -7.63 3.82
N ALA A 253 -17.08 -7.49 4.26
CA ALA A 253 -16.71 -7.71 5.65
C ALA A 253 -17.43 -6.73 6.59
N ARG A 254 -17.60 -5.45 6.21
CA ARG A 254 -18.42 -4.49 7.00
C ARG A 254 -19.83 -4.96 7.26
N LYS A 255 -20.50 -5.51 6.23
CA LYS A 255 -21.86 -6.03 6.37
C LYS A 255 -21.90 -7.20 7.36
N THR A 256 -20.88 -8.05 7.38
CA THR A 256 -20.73 -9.08 8.42
C THR A 256 -20.49 -8.45 9.78
N LEU A 257 -19.65 -7.42 9.90
CA LEU A 257 -19.34 -6.77 11.17
C LEU A 257 -20.59 -6.16 11.82
N VAL A 258 -21.47 -5.54 11.01
CA VAL A 258 -22.75 -5.00 11.51
C VAL A 258 -23.61 -6.08 12.15
N LEU A 259 -23.78 -7.24 11.49
CA LEU A 259 -24.57 -8.35 12.03
C LEU A 259 -23.88 -9.02 13.23
N LEU A 260 -22.55 -9.14 13.20
CA LEU A 260 -21.78 -9.67 14.31
C LEU A 260 -21.95 -8.80 15.57
N ASN A 261 -21.93 -7.47 15.41
CA ASN A 261 -22.18 -6.52 16.50
C ASN A 261 -23.63 -6.56 17.01
N GLN A 262 -24.57 -7.12 16.25
CA GLN A 262 -25.95 -7.36 16.68
C GLN A 262 -26.10 -8.69 17.45
N GLY A 263 -25.01 -9.46 17.61
CA GLY A 263 -24.99 -10.69 18.40
C GLY A 263 -25.25 -11.98 17.60
N PHE A 264 -25.38 -11.90 16.26
CA PHE A 264 -25.56 -13.08 15.42
C PHE A 264 -24.27 -13.94 15.32
N THR A 265 -24.42 -15.26 15.28
CA THR A 265 -23.29 -16.18 15.08
C THR A 265 -22.80 -16.18 13.62
N ALA A 266 -21.62 -16.76 13.36
CA ALA A 266 -21.06 -16.84 12.01
C ALA A 266 -21.98 -17.63 11.05
N GLU A 267 -22.61 -18.68 11.55
CA GLU A 267 -23.57 -19.53 10.83
C GLU A 267 -24.87 -18.77 10.53
N GLU A 268 -25.41 -18.07 11.52
CA GLU A 268 -26.60 -17.23 11.33
C GLU A 268 -26.35 -16.12 10.31
N ILE A 269 -25.19 -15.46 10.39
CA ILE A 269 -24.78 -14.45 9.42
C ILE A 269 -24.63 -15.05 8.01
N ALA A 270 -24.06 -16.26 7.90
CA ALA A 270 -23.94 -16.96 6.62
C ALA A 270 -25.33 -17.20 6.00
N SER A 271 -26.31 -17.64 6.81
CA SER A 271 -27.70 -17.81 6.38
C SER A 271 -28.38 -16.48 6.02
N ILE A 272 -28.32 -15.46 6.89
CA ILE A 272 -28.94 -14.14 6.67
C ILE A 272 -28.40 -13.49 5.39
N ARG A 273 -27.10 -13.62 5.14
CA ARG A 273 -26.43 -13.01 3.98
C ARG A 273 -26.42 -13.89 2.74
N ASN A 274 -26.93 -15.13 2.83
CA ASN A 274 -26.83 -16.15 1.78
C ASN A 274 -25.39 -16.33 1.27
N LEU A 275 -24.44 -16.48 2.20
CA LEU A 275 -23.02 -16.69 1.92
C LEU A 275 -22.58 -18.05 2.45
N LYS A 276 -21.49 -18.60 1.88
CA LYS A 276 -20.84 -19.79 2.46
C LYS A 276 -20.22 -19.41 3.81
N ILE A 277 -20.22 -20.36 4.75
CA ILE A 277 -19.56 -20.18 6.05
C ILE A 277 -18.08 -19.79 5.88
N SER A 278 -17.39 -20.38 4.90
CA SER A 278 -16.01 -20.05 4.55
C SER A 278 -15.80 -18.56 4.19
N THR A 279 -16.82 -17.92 3.62
CA THR A 279 -16.77 -16.48 3.30
C THR A 279 -16.96 -15.63 4.55
N ILE A 280 -17.76 -16.08 5.52
CA ILE A 280 -17.88 -15.41 6.81
C ILE A 280 -16.59 -15.58 7.63
N GLU A 281 -16.03 -16.79 7.65
CA GLU A 281 -14.71 -17.08 8.24
C GLU A 281 -13.62 -16.16 7.67
N ASP A 282 -13.60 -15.95 6.35
CA ASP A 282 -12.70 -15.00 5.70
C ASP A 282 -12.85 -13.56 6.23
N HIS A 283 -14.08 -13.10 6.44
CA HIS A 283 -14.34 -11.78 7.04
C HIS A 283 -13.89 -11.71 8.50
N LEU A 284 -14.08 -12.78 9.29
CA LEU A 284 -13.61 -12.83 10.68
C LEU A 284 -12.08 -12.74 10.75
N VAL A 285 -11.36 -13.40 9.84
CA VAL A 285 -9.92 -13.24 9.72
C VAL A 285 -9.55 -11.81 9.33
N GLU A 286 -10.30 -11.19 8.41
CA GLU A 286 -10.11 -9.78 8.06
C GLU A 286 -10.30 -8.83 9.25
N PHE A 287 -11.25 -9.12 10.16
CA PHE A 287 -11.41 -8.39 11.40
C PHE A 287 -10.21 -8.55 12.32
N ALA A 288 -9.71 -9.78 12.51
CA ALA A 288 -8.53 -10.02 13.32
C ALA A 288 -7.29 -9.24 12.83
N LEU A 289 -7.19 -9.00 11.51
CA LEU A 289 -6.11 -8.24 10.88
C LEU A 289 -6.23 -6.72 11.04
N ASN A 290 -7.45 -6.19 11.03
CA ASN A 290 -7.70 -4.75 10.81
C ASN A 290 -8.41 -4.07 11.98
N VAL A 291 -9.07 -4.82 12.86
CA VAL A 291 -9.81 -4.30 14.01
C VAL A 291 -9.00 -4.60 15.27
N LYS A 292 -8.43 -3.54 15.87
CA LYS A 292 -7.48 -3.63 17.00
C LYS A 292 -8.01 -4.51 18.14
N ASP A 293 -9.25 -4.29 18.53
CA ASP A 293 -9.86 -4.93 19.71
C ASP A 293 -10.70 -6.17 19.38
N PHE A 294 -10.57 -6.72 18.17
CA PHE A 294 -11.30 -7.94 17.81
C PHE A 294 -10.78 -9.15 18.58
N SER A 295 -11.62 -9.73 19.44
CA SER A 295 -11.31 -10.95 20.19
C SER A 295 -11.60 -12.19 19.36
N ILE A 296 -10.68 -13.15 19.40
CA ILE A 296 -10.82 -14.44 18.71
C ILE A 296 -11.17 -15.59 19.67
N ASN A 297 -11.28 -15.30 20.98
CA ASN A 297 -11.43 -16.30 22.05
C ASN A 297 -12.73 -17.11 21.94
N SER A 298 -13.76 -16.54 21.31
CA SER A 298 -15.02 -17.22 21.01
C SER A 298 -14.90 -18.27 19.89
N TYR A 299 -13.82 -18.25 19.10
CA TYR A 299 -13.60 -19.16 17.97
C TYR A 299 -12.45 -20.15 18.20
N VAL A 300 -11.46 -19.73 18.99
CA VAL A 300 -10.28 -20.52 19.35
C VAL A 300 -9.98 -20.28 20.82
N ASN A 301 -9.98 -21.32 21.65
CA ASN A 301 -9.60 -21.17 23.06
C ASN A 301 -8.09 -20.86 23.19
N GLU A 302 -7.67 -20.27 24.31
CA GLU A 302 -6.29 -19.79 24.48
C GLU A 302 -5.25 -20.91 24.40
N GLU A 303 -5.56 -22.11 24.90
CA GLU A 303 -4.66 -23.26 24.82
C GLU A 303 -4.34 -23.64 23.37
N ILE A 304 -5.35 -23.72 22.51
CA ILE A 304 -5.18 -23.99 21.08
C ILE A 304 -4.45 -22.84 20.38
N GLN A 305 -4.71 -21.59 20.77
CA GLN A 305 -3.97 -20.44 20.24
C GLN A 305 -2.46 -20.59 20.52
N HIS A 306 -2.09 -20.93 21.75
CA HIS A 306 -0.70 -21.15 22.14
C HIS A 306 -0.06 -22.30 21.34
N GLN A 307 -0.74 -23.45 21.23
CA GLN A 307 -0.22 -24.59 20.46
C GLN A 307 0.05 -24.24 18.99
N ILE A 308 -0.86 -23.51 18.34
CA ILE A 308 -0.69 -23.07 16.94
C ILE A 308 0.55 -22.18 16.80
N LEU A 309 0.74 -21.22 17.72
CA LEU A 309 1.88 -20.31 17.69
C LEU A 309 3.20 -21.01 17.97
N GLU A 310 3.24 -21.96 18.91
CA GLU A 310 4.42 -22.76 19.18
C GLU A 310 4.83 -23.62 17.98
N ILE A 311 3.88 -24.28 17.33
CA ILE A 311 4.16 -25.08 16.12
C ILE A 311 4.68 -24.17 15.00
N SER A 312 4.06 -23.01 14.78
CA SER A 312 4.50 -22.07 13.75
C SER A 312 5.95 -21.59 14.00
N LYS A 313 6.31 -21.30 15.25
CA LYS A 313 7.67 -20.91 15.65
C LYS A 313 8.66 -22.07 15.52
N ARG A 314 8.32 -23.26 16.02
CA ARG A 314 9.20 -24.43 16.02
C ARG A 314 9.54 -24.88 14.59
N GLU A 315 8.53 -24.93 13.72
CA GLU A 315 8.69 -25.34 12.33
C GLU A 315 9.14 -24.18 11.42
N SER A 316 9.30 -22.96 11.98
CA SER A 316 9.63 -21.73 11.24
C SER A 316 8.77 -21.54 10.00
N THR A 317 7.46 -21.83 10.11
CA THR A 317 6.54 -21.79 8.97
C THR A 317 5.21 -21.16 9.29
N ARG A 318 4.63 -20.51 8.27
CA ARG A 318 3.27 -19.97 8.26
C ARG A 318 2.36 -20.76 7.32
N GLN A 319 2.80 -21.93 6.85
CA GLN A 319 1.99 -22.81 6.01
C GLN A 319 0.93 -23.54 6.83
N LEU A 320 -0.33 -23.23 6.53
CA LEU A 320 -1.49 -23.82 7.21
C LEU A 320 -1.47 -25.37 7.20
N LYS A 321 -1.02 -25.97 6.09
CA LYS A 321 -0.95 -27.43 5.93
C LYS A 321 0.03 -28.07 6.92
N VAL A 322 1.18 -27.45 7.17
CA VAL A 322 2.19 -27.97 8.10
C VAL A 322 1.68 -27.92 9.54
N ILE A 323 1.08 -26.80 9.93
CA ILE A 323 0.50 -26.63 11.27
C ILE A 323 -0.64 -27.63 11.50
N ARG A 324 -1.57 -27.77 10.54
CA ARG A 324 -2.69 -28.73 10.65
C ARG A 324 -2.23 -30.18 10.69
N ASN A 325 -1.17 -30.54 9.97
CA ASN A 325 -0.63 -31.90 10.00
C ASN A 325 -0.06 -32.26 11.38
N THR A 326 0.48 -31.26 12.09
CA THR A 326 1.02 -31.41 13.45
C THR A 326 -0.11 -31.42 14.49
N LEU A 327 -1.08 -30.51 14.36
CA LEU A 327 -2.23 -30.38 15.24
C LEU A 327 -3.52 -30.74 14.48
N LYS A 328 -3.86 -32.02 14.43
CA LYS A 328 -5.01 -32.52 13.65
C LYS A 328 -6.38 -32.10 14.19
N THR A 329 -6.43 -31.63 15.44
CA THR A 329 -7.65 -31.21 16.14
C THR A 329 -8.16 -29.84 15.72
N VAL A 330 -7.36 -29.04 15.00
CA VAL A 330 -7.73 -27.68 14.59
C VAL A 330 -8.17 -27.58 13.13
N SER A 331 -9.09 -26.68 12.86
CA SER A 331 -9.51 -26.35 11.49
C SER A 331 -8.54 -25.35 10.84
N TYR A 332 -8.54 -25.31 9.50
CA TYR A 332 -7.77 -24.29 8.77
C TYR A 332 -8.22 -22.86 9.10
N PHE A 333 -9.51 -22.66 9.39
CA PHE A 333 -10.03 -21.37 9.83
C PHE A 333 -9.40 -20.94 11.15
N GLN A 334 -9.36 -21.83 12.15
CA GLN A 334 -8.76 -21.52 13.46
C GLN A 334 -7.29 -21.15 13.33
N ILE A 335 -6.51 -21.92 12.54
CA ILE A 335 -5.11 -21.59 12.26
C ILE A 335 -4.98 -20.20 11.64
N ARG A 336 -5.76 -19.89 10.59
CA ARG A 336 -5.74 -18.58 9.93
C ARG A 336 -6.07 -17.44 10.88
N LEU A 337 -7.06 -17.65 11.75
CA LEU A 337 -7.51 -16.63 12.70
C LEU A 337 -6.43 -16.33 13.74
N VAL A 338 -5.77 -17.35 14.28
CA VAL A 338 -4.65 -17.20 15.23
C VAL A 338 -3.45 -16.51 14.58
N LEU A 339 -3.05 -16.98 13.39
CA LEU A 339 -1.93 -16.37 12.67
C LEU A 339 -2.23 -14.93 12.22
N ALA A 340 -3.48 -14.61 11.89
CA ALA A 340 -3.87 -13.23 11.59
C ALA A 340 -3.82 -12.31 12.81
N LYS A 341 -4.16 -12.81 14.01
CA LYS A 341 -4.15 -12.00 15.23
C LYS A 341 -2.73 -11.83 15.81
N TYR A 342 -1.89 -12.86 15.72
CA TYR A 342 -0.62 -12.91 16.43
C TYR A 342 0.61 -13.26 15.58
N GLY A 343 0.44 -13.61 14.31
CA GLY A 343 1.54 -14.12 13.45
C GLY A 343 2.56 -13.08 13.01
N ASP A 344 2.30 -11.79 13.23
CA ASP A 344 3.25 -10.68 13.01
C ASP A 344 4.18 -10.47 14.23
N ARG A 345 4.10 -11.32 15.30
CA ARG A 345 4.84 -11.18 16.57
C ARG A 345 5.85 -12.29 16.84
#